data_AF-A0A4P2Q8V9-F1
#
_entry.id   AF-A0A4P2Q8V9-F1
#
_cell.length_a   1.000
_cell.length_b   1.000
_cell.length_c   1.000
_cell.angle_alpha   90.00
_cell.angle_beta   90.00
_cell.angle_gamma   90.00
#
_symmetry.space_group_name_H-M   'P 1'
#
loop_
_entity.id
_entity.type
_entity.pdbx_description
1 polymer ?
#
loop_
_entity_poly.entity_id
_entity_poly.type
_entity_poly.pdbx_seq_one_letter_code
_entity_poly.pdbx_strand_id
1 'polypeptide(L)'
;MSQVPPGAARCRVCAATLAPGSASCPRCGADQGGETCPHCDAVAGVSPHPELRFRCDVCGGPRIPVTDARIRRSGREVPLLQQARAAASARAGWRAAGIAAGALLGFEIFLFALLLLILGAKVGLFLAGLLTVTPVAAFTVWAVRRARARGRDVAPALDAAWVSVASDVARQTEHPLSTGALASTLRIAEPQAEELLALLEVNDVVRAPGSAGELGRAPKVRIGPAAPGETFAEGGASALAAEEEALAAGEIAEPSPQRTAHVDPTKR
;
A
#
# COMPACT_ATOMS: atom_id res chain seq x y z
N MET A 1 -5.25 27.98 -32.55
CA MET A 1 -4.02 27.19 -32.34
C MET A 1 -3.00 28.07 -31.66
N SER A 2 -2.96 28.08 -30.32
CA SER A 2 -1.98 28.89 -29.58
C SER A 2 -0.61 28.22 -29.68
N GLN A 3 0.36 28.89 -30.29
CA GLN A 3 1.74 28.44 -30.36
C GLN A 3 2.30 28.33 -28.95
N VAL A 4 2.71 27.13 -28.56
CA VAL A 4 3.37 26.89 -27.26
C VAL A 4 4.79 27.45 -27.36
N PRO A 5 5.20 28.34 -26.44
CA PRO A 5 6.55 28.89 -26.47
C PRO A 5 7.59 27.74 -26.40
N PRO A 6 8.60 27.73 -27.27
CA PRO A 6 9.64 26.70 -27.27
C PRO A 6 10.37 26.72 -25.92
N GLY A 7 10.42 25.57 -25.25
CA GLY A 7 11.05 25.42 -23.93
C GLY A 7 10.08 25.32 -22.74
N ALA A 8 8.76 25.44 -22.95
CA ALA A 8 7.80 25.20 -21.88
C ALA A 8 7.71 23.71 -21.55
N ALA A 9 8.22 23.32 -20.37
CA ALA A 9 8.04 21.97 -19.85
C ALA A 9 6.54 21.65 -19.74
N ARG A 10 6.16 20.40 -19.98
CA ARG A 10 4.79 19.92 -19.79
C ARG A 10 4.76 18.91 -18.66
N CYS A 11 3.71 18.96 -17.85
CA CYS A 11 3.49 17.97 -16.81
C CYS A 11 3.40 16.59 -17.44
N ARG A 12 4.20 15.65 -16.93
CA ARG A 12 4.24 14.26 -17.43
C ARG A 12 2.92 13.51 -17.25
N VAL A 13 2.09 13.93 -16.29
CA VAL A 13 0.83 13.26 -15.93
C VAL A 13 -0.38 13.84 -16.68
N CYS A 14 -0.54 15.17 -16.69
CA CYS A 14 -1.74 15.82 -17.25
C CYS A 14 -1.47 16.69 -18.49
N ALA A 15 -0.23 16.70 -18.99
CA ALA A 15 0.23 17.50 -20.13
C ALA A 15 0.07 19.03 -20.00
N ALA A 16 -0.29 19.55 -18.82
CA ALA A 16 -0.39 20.99 -18.57
C ALA A 16 0.97 21.68 -18.69
N THR A 17 0.98 22.88 -19.24
CA THR A 17 2.19 23.71 -19.34
C THR A 17 2.71 24.08 -17.95
N LEU A 18 4.01 23.94 -17.74
CA LEU A 18 4.69 24.21 -16.50
C LEU A 18 5.60 25.43 -16.65
N ALA A 19 5.67 26.22 -15.57
CA ALA A 19 6.72 27.22 -15.46
C ALA A 19 8.09 26.51 -15.41
N PRO A 20 9.13 27.07 -16.06
CA PRO A 20 10.48 26.51 -15.96
C PRO A 20 10.92 26.45 -14.49
N GLY A 21 11.47 25.32 -14.07
CA GLY A 21 11.91 25.08 -12.68
C GLY A 21 10.79 24.73 -11.68
N SER A 22 9.53 24.58 -12.12
CA SER A 22 8.47 24.12 -11.21
C SER A 22 8.70 22.68 -10.76
N ALA A 23 8.83 22.48 -9.45
CA ALA A 23 8.98 21.15 -8.85
C ALA A 23 7.68 20.34 -8.92
N SER A 24 6.51 20.98 -9.01
CA SER A 24 5.21 20.29 -9.06
C SER A 24 4.25 20.96 -10.04
N CYS A 25 3.35 20.15 -10.61
CA CYS A 25 2.32 20.66 -11.50
C CYS A 25 1.20 21.39 -10.72
N PRO A 26 0.86 22.64 -11.04
CA PRO A 26 -0.20 23.38 -10.35
C PRO A 26 -1.61 22.82 -10.63
N ARG A 27 -1.79 22.06 -11.72
CA ARG A 27 -3.09 21.52 -12.12
C ARG A 27 -3.43 20.19 -11.45
N CYS A 28 -2.45 19.29 -11.33
CA CYS A 28 -2.69 17.92 -10.84
C CYS A 28 -1.80 17.53 -9.64
N GLY A 29 -0.92 18.41 -9.18
CA GLY A 29 -0.03 18.16 -8.03
C GLY A 29 1.13 17.20 -8.29
N ALA A 30 1.28 16.66 -9.51
CA ALA A 30 2.33 15.69 -9.82
C ALA A 30 3.73 16.29 -9.68
N ASP A 31 4.63 15.55 -9.03
CA ASP A 31 6.03 15.91 -8.91
C ASP A 31 6.74 15.85 -10.26
N GLN A 32 7.57 16.85 -10.55
CA GLN A 32 8.40 16.90 -11.75
C GLN A 32 9.85 16.51 -11.47
N GLY A 33 10.22 16.40 -10.18
CA GLY A 33 11.45 15.78 -9.72
C GLY A 33 11.47 14.30 -10.08
N GLY A 34 12.56 13.86 -10.73
CA GLY A 34 12.77 12.46 -11.07
C GLY A 34 13.75 11.83 -10.09
N GLU A 35 13.24 11.00 -9.19
CA GLU A 35 14.05 10.12 -8.36
C GLU A 35 13.90 8.68 -8.87
N THR A 36 14.90 7.82 -8.67
CA THR A 36 14.82 6.40 -9.01
C THR A 36 13.82 5.67 -8.10
N CYS A 37 12.85 4.97 -8.70
CA CYS A 37 11.86 4.22 -7.95
C CYS A 37 12.46 2.90 -7.42
N PRO A 38 12.37 2.58 -6.11
CA PRO A 38 12.94 1.35 -5.55
C PRO A 38 12.22 0.06 -5.97
N HIS A 39 11.13 0.17 -6.73
CA HIS A 39 10.32 -0.98 -7.16
C HIS A 39 10.54 -1.38 -8.62
N CYS A 40 10.88 -0.42 -9.48
CA CYS A 40 10.98 -0.63 -10.91
C CYS A 40 12.20 0.04 -11.54
N ASP A 41 13.03 0.68 -10.71
CA ASP A 41 14.25 1.42 -11.09
C ASP A 41 14.04 2.55 -12.12
N ALA A 42 12.79 2.88 -12.45
CA ALA A 42 12.47 3.98 -13.32
C ALA A 42 12.68 5.32 -12.59
N VAL A 43 13.29 6.29 -13.29
CA VAL A 43 13.34 7.68 -12.85
C VAL A 43 11.98 8.31 -13.12
N ALA A 44 11.13 8.30 -12.10
CA ALA A 44 9.72 8.66 -12.20
C ALA A 44 9.35 9.71 -11.16
N GLY A 45 8.31 10.48 -11.47
CA GLY A 45 7.65 11.34 -10.49
C GLY A 45 6.87 10.54 -9.46
N VAL A 46 6.29 11.26 -8.52
CA VAL A 46 5.30 10.74 -7.59
C VAL A 46 4.00 11.51 -7.71
N SER A 47 2.90 10.77 -7.60
CA SER A 47 1.56 11.33 -7.51
C SER A 47 0.88 10.92 -6.22
N PRO A 48 0.03 11.79 -5.64
CA PRO A 48 -0.77 11.43 -4.48
C PRO A 48 -1.71 10.26 -4.81
N HIS A 49 -1.93 9.37 -3.84
CA HIS A 49 -2.79 8.20 -3.97
C HIS A 49 -3.64 8.01 -2.71
N PRO A 50 -4.95 7.76 -2.83
CA PRO A 50 -5.86 7.70 -1.67
C PRO A 50 -5.50 6.59 -0.68
N GLU A 51 -4.98 5.46 -1.15
CA GLU A 51 -4.63 4.32 -0.28
C GLU A 51 -3.13 4.20 0.02
N LEU A 52 -2.26 4.74 -0.82
CA LEU A 52 -0.79 4.56 -0.71
C LEU A 52 -0.07 5.82 -0.24
N ARG A 53 -0.81 6.91 0.01
CA ARG A 53 -0.33 8.29 0.20
C ARG A 53 0.35 8.84 -1.06
N PHE A 54 1.42 8.21 -1.53
CA PHE A 54 2.04 8.50 -2.83
C PHE A 54 2.35 7.20 -3.59
N ARG A 55 2.30 7.29 -4.92
CA ARG A 55 2.68 6.20 -5.81
C ARG A 55 3.65 6.65 -6.89
N CYS A 56 4.45 5.71 -7.37
CA CYS A 56 5.25 5.89 -8.58
C CYS A 56 4.34 6.03 -9.81
N ASP A 57 4.59 7.03 -10.65
CA ASP A 57 3.81 7.27 -11.88
C ASP A 57 4.00 6.18 -12.94
N VAL A 58 5.07 5.39 -12.85
CA VAL A 58 5.40 4.32 -13.82
C VAL A 58 4.84 2.97 -13.39
N CYS A 59 5.21 2.48 -12.20
CA CYS A 59 4.79 1.14 -11.74
C CYS A 59 3.57 1.13 -10.83
N GLY A 60 3.09 2.29 -10.38
CA GLY A 60 1.98 2.40 -9.43
C GLY A 60 2.30 1.95 -7.99
N GLY A 61 3.53 1.51 -7.72
CA GLY A 61 3.95 1.05 -6.39
C GLY A 61 4.02 2.20 -5.37
N PRO A 62 3.86 1.90 -4.06
CA PRO A 62 3.91 2.89 -3.00
C PRO A 62 5.29 3.51 -2.91
N ARG A 63 5.33 4.81 -2.63
CA ARG A 63 6.58 5.57 -2.57
C ARG A 63 6.51 6.65 -1.50
N ILE A 64 7.68 7.01 -0.97
CA ILE A 64 7.84 8.12 -0.03
C ILE A 64 8.67 9.19 -0.74
N PRO A 65 8.13 10.40 -0.99
CA PRO A 65 8.92 11.50 -1.54
C PRO A 65 9.89 12.07 -0.50
N VAL A 66 11.07 12.47 -0.94
CA VAL A 66 12.04 13.20 -0.14
C VAL A 66 12.50 14.40 -0.97
N THR A 67 12.22 15.61 -0.49
CA THR A 67 12.50 16.85 -1.24
C THR A 67 13.99 17.23 -1.19
N ASP A 68 14.68 16.92 -0.09
CA ASP A 68 16.10 17.26 0.06
C ASP A 68 17.00 16.18 -0.55
N ALA A 69 17.63 16.50 -1.68
CA ALA A 69 18.54 15.61 -2.41
C ALA A 69 19.80 15.23 -1.61
N ARG A 70 20.09 15.92 -0.50
CA ARG A 70 21.22 15.57 0.39
C ARG A 70 20.91 14.36 1.26
N ILE A 71 19.62 14.07 1.50
CA ILE A 71 19.21 12.94 2.32
C ILE A 71 19.36 11.64 1.52
N ARG A 72 20.31 10.80 1.91
CA ARG A 72 20.50 9.47 1.34
C ARG A 72 19.56 8.49 2.02
N ARG A 73 18.81 7.71 1.24
CA ARG A 73 17.95 6.66 1.76
C ARG A 73 18.77 5.42 2.12
N SER A 74 18.47 4.80 3.25
CA SER A 74 19.14 3.56 3.67
C SER A 74 18.66 2.33 2.88
N GLY A 75 17.50 2.41 2.21
CA GLY A 75 16.87 1.28 1.53
C GLY A 75 16.12 0.32 2.46
N ARG A 76 16.12 0.59 3.78
CA ARG A 76 15.38 -0.21 4.78
C ARG A 76 13.88 -0.15 4.59
N GLU A 77 13.39 0.90 3.95
CA GLU A 77 11.98 1.07 3.61
C GLU A 77 11.53 0.18 2.45
N VAL A 78 12.44 -0.30 1.60
CA VAL A 78 12.11 -1.05 0.38
C VAL A 78 11.30 -2.32 0.66
N PRO A 79 11.70 -3.25 1.56
CA PRO A 79 10.90 -4.44 1.85
C PRO A 79 9.52 -4.10 2.44
N LEU A 80 9.42 -3.04 3.24
CA LEU A 80 8.15 -2.58 3.83
C LEU A 80 7.22 -2.01 2.75
N LEU A 81 7.76 -1.24 1.80
CA LEU A 81 7.03 -0.76 0.63
C LEU A 81 6.61 -1.92 -0.29
N GLN A 82 7.43 -2.96 -0.44
CA GLN A 82 7.08 -4.15 -1.22
C GLN A 82 5.94 -4.93 -0.55
N GLN A 83 5.97 -5.08 0.78
CA GLN A 83 4.88 -5.68 1.55
C GLN A 83 3.57 -4.89 1.38
N ALA A 84 3.62 -3.57 1.49
CA ALA A 84 2.48 -2.70 1.26
C ALA A 84 1.93 -2.84 -0.18
N ARG A 85 2.81 -2.95 -1.18
CA ARG A 85 2.43 -3.19 -2.58
C ARG A 85 1.75 -4.53 -2.77
N ALA A 86 2.28 -5.60 -2.18
CA ALA A 86 1.70 -6.93 -2.24
C ALA A 86 0.30 -6.96 -1.61
N ALA A 87 0.13 -6.35 -0.43
CA ALA A 87 -1.17 -6.24 0.22
C ALA A 87 -2.18 -5.41 -0.60
N ALA A 88 -1.75 -4.27 -1.17
CA ALA A 88 -2.59 -3.41 -1.98
C ALA A 88 -3.02 -4.07 -3.30
N SER A 89 -2.10 -4.75 -3.99
CA SER A 89 -2.41 -5.48 -5.24
C SER A 89 -3.31 -6.69 -4.98
N ALA A 90 -3.07 -7.45 -3.91
CA ALA A 90 -3.97 -8.52 -3.50
C ALA A 90 -5.38 -7.99 -3.21
N ARG A 91 -5.51 -6.86 -2.49
CA ARG A 91 -6.80 -6.20 -2.26
C ARG A 91 -7.48 -5.80 -3.58
N ALA A 92 -6.74 -5.23 -4.52
CA ALA A 92 -7.27 -4.85 -5.83
C ALA A 92 -7.78 -6.08 -6.60
N GLY A 93 -7.04 -7.20 -6.58
CA GLY A 93 -7.47 -8.48 -7.14
C GLY A 93 -8.77 -8.99 -6.52
N TRP A 94 -8.87 -9.01 -5.19
CA TRP A 94 -10.09 -9.44 -4.49
C TRP A 94 -11.28 -8.50 -4.73
N ARG A 95 -11.05 -7.19 -4.88
CA ARG A 95 -12.10 -6.26 -5.29
C ARG A 95 -12.59 -6.54 -6.70
N ALA A 96 -11.68 -6.76 -7.65
CA ALA A 96 -12.04 -7.10 -9.02
C ALA A 96 -12.84 -8.42 -9.08
N ALA A 97 -12.41 -9.44 -8.34
CA ALA A 97 -13.13 -10.71 -8.21
C ALA A 97 -14.53 -10.50 -7.61
N GLY A 98 -14.66 -9.68 -6.56
CA GLY A 98 -15.95 -9.35 -5.96
C GLY A 98 -16.89 -8.58 -6.91
N ILE A 99 -16.36 -7.66 -7.72
CA ILE A 99 -17.14 -6.93 -8.73
C ILE A 99 -17.61 -7.89 -9.83
N ALA A 100 -16.73 -8.75 -10.34
CA ALA A 100 -17.06 -9.73 -11.36
C ALA A 100 -18.13 -10.72 -10.86
N ALA A 101 -17.96 -11.25 -9.63
CA ALA A 101 -18.92 -12.14 -9.00
C ALA A 101 -20.27 -11.45 -8.74
N GLY A 102 -20.26 -10.18 -8.31
CA GLY A 102 -21.47 -9.40 -8.14
C GLY A 102 -22.21 -9.13 -9.46
N ALA A 103 -21.48 -8.86 -10.55
CA ALA A 103 -22.06 -8.72 -11.88
C ALA A 103 -22.69 -10.04 -12.37
N LEU A 104 -21.99 -11.16 -12.16
CA LEU A 104 -22.51 -12.49 -12.47
C LEU A 104 -23.78 -12.81 -11.66
N LEU A 105 -23.76 -12.53 -10.35
CA LEU A 105 -24.92 -12.71 -9.48
C LEU A 105 -26.12 -11.87 -9.94
N GLY A 106 -25.88 -10.61 -10.31
CA GLY A 106 -26.94 -9.74 -10.85
C GLY A 106 -27.53 -10.29 -12.16
N PHE A 107 -26.68 -10.82 -13.03
CA PHE A 107 -27.10 -11.48 -14.26
C PHE A 107 -27.91 -12.76 -13.99
N GLU A 108 -27.48 -13.60 -13.06
CA GLU A 108 -28.23 -14.81 -12.66
C GLU A 108 -29.60 -14.46 -12.06
N ILE A 109 -29.67 -13.47 -11.17
CA ILE A 109 -30.94 -13.00 -10.58
C ILE A 109 -31.87 -12.48 -11.69
N PHE A 110 -31.34 -11.74 -12.66
CA PHE A 110 -32.11 -11.24 -13.80
C PHE A 110 -32.67 -12.39 -14.66
N LEU A 111 -31.82 -13.37 -15.04
CA LEU A 111 -32.27 -14.55 -15.79
C LEU A 111 -33.31 -15.36 -15.02
N PHE A 112 -33.10 -15.52 -13.71
CA PHE A 112 -34.02 -16.23 -12.84
C PHE A 112 -35.38 -15.53 -12.72
N ALA A 113 -35.38 -14.20 -12.59
CA ALA A 113 -36.59 -13.38 -12.59
C ALA A 113 -37.35 -13.47 -13.92
N LEU A 114 -36.64 -13.44 -15.05
CA LEU A 114 -37.24 -13.61 -16.38
C LEU A 114 -37.85 -15.02 -16.54
N LEU A 115 -37.17 -16.05 -16.04
CA LEU A 115 -37.66 -17.43 -16.05
C LEU A 115 -38.94 -17.59 -15.23
N LEU A 116 -38.98 -17.00 -14.03
CA LEU A 116 -40.18 -16.95 -13.18
C LEU A 116 -41.33 -16.21 -13.86
N LEU A 117 -41.05 -15.13 -14.59
CA LEU A 117 -42.05 -14.36 -15.33
C LEU A 117 -42.69 -15.21 -16.44
N ILE A 118 -41.89 -15.98 -17.18
CA ILE A 118 -42.35 -16.77 -18.34
C ILE A 118 -43.05 -18.08 -17.90
N LEU A 119 -42.46 -18.82 -16.96
CA LEU A 119 -42.93 -20.17 -16.58
C LEU A 119 -43.86 -20.17 -15.34
N GLY A 120 -43.99 -19.02 -14.69
CA GLY A 120 -44.72 -18.85 -13.44
C GLY A 120 -43.93 -19.29 -12.20
N ALA A 121 -44.45 -18.90 -11.04
CA ALA A 121 -43.87 -19.18 -9.74
C ALA A 121 -44.12 -20.65 -9.31
N LYS A 122 -43.18 -21.54 -9.61
CA LYS A 122 -43.22 -22.95 -9.18
C LYS A 122 -42.15 -23.22 -8.12
N VAL A 123 -42.51 -23.98 -7.08
CA VAL A 123 -41.60 -24.31 -5.95
C VAL A 123 -40.28 -24.94 -6.42
N GLY A 124 -40.34 -25.84 -7.42
CA GLY A 124 -39.13 -26.45 -8.00
C GLY A 124 -38.19 -25.44 -8.66
N LEU A 125 -38.74 -24.39 -9.28
CA LEU A 125 -37.94 -23.32 -9.89
C LEU A 125 -37.24 -22.49 -8.81
N PHE A 126 -37.93 -22.17 -7.71
CA PHE A 126 -37.33 -21.50 -6.56
C PHE A 126 -36.18 -22.29 -5.94
N LEU A 127 -36.34 -23.60 -5.75
CA LEU A 127 -35.28 -24.46 -5.23
C LEU A 127 -34.07 -24.51 -6.19
N ALA A 128 -34.31 -24.63 -7.49
CA ALA A 128 -33.24 -24.62 -8.49
C ALA A 128 -32.50 -23.27 -8.51
N GLY A 129 -33.23 -22.16 -8.49
CA GLY A 129 -32.63 -20.82 -8.45
C GLY A 129 -31.83 -20.57 -7.17
N LEU A 130 -32.34 -21.03 -6.01
CA LEU A 130 -31.61 -20.92 -4.75
C LEU A 130 -30.30 -21.72 -4.81
N LEU A 131 -30.32 -22.92 -5.38
CA LEU A 131 -29.14 -23.77 -5.51
C LEU A 131 -28.04 -23.14 -6.37
N THR A 132 -28.40 -22.37 -7.40
CA THR A 132 -27.42 -21.68 -8.27
C THR A 132 -26.96 -20.34 -7.70
N VAL A 133 -27.88 -19.53 -7.18
CA VAL A 133 -27.57 -18.17 -6.67
C VAL A 133 -26.75 -18.23 -5.37
N THR A 134 -27.03 -19.20 -4.49
CA THR A 134 -26.37 -19.30 -3.17
C THR A 134 -24.83 -19.38 -3.26
N PRO A 135 -24.21 -20.28 -4.05
CA PRO A 135 -22.74 -20.34 -4.12
C PRO A 135 -22.12 -19.06 -4.70
N VAL A 136 -22.74 -18.43 -5.71
CA VAL A 136 -22.24 -17.17 -6.29
C VAL A 136 -22.35 -16.02 -5.29
N ALA A 137 -23.45 -15.94 -4.55
CA ALA A 137 -23.63 -14.97 -3.47
C ALA A 137 -22.62 -15.18 -2.35
N ALA A 138 -22.40 -16.43 -1.92
CA ALA A 138 -21.43 -16.77 -0.89
C ALA A 138 -20.00 -16.38 -1.30
N PHE A 139 -19.61 -16.71 -2.54
CA PHE A 139 -18.32 -16.33 -3.09
C PHE A 139 -18.14 -14.81 -3.17
N THR A 140 -19.17 -14.08 -3.59
CA THR A 140 -19.15 -12.61 -3.64
C THR A 140 -18.91 -12.01 -2.26
N VAL A 141 -19.63 -12.47 -1.24
CA VAL A 141 -19.46 -12.02 0.15
C VAL A 141 -18.06 -12.36 0.65
N TRP A 142 -17.57 -13.58 0.38
CA TRP A 142 -16.23 -14.03 0.77
C TRP A 142 -15.13 -13.17 0.13
N ALA A 143 -15.19 -12.91 -1.18
CA ALA A 143 -14.23 -12.06 -1.89
C ALA A 143 -14.20 -10.64 -1.32
N VAL A 144 -15.35 -10.05 -1.00
CA VAL A 144 -15.43 -8.73 -0.35
C VAL A 144 -14.82 -8.74 1.05
N ARG A 145 -15.09 -9.78 1.85
CA ARG A 145 -14.48 -9.93 3.19
C ARG A 145 -12.96 -10.08 3.08
N ARG A 146 -12.47 -10.86 2.12
CA ARG A 146 -11.04 -11.06 1.87
C ARG A 146 -10.35 -9.78 1.42
N ALA A 147 -10.97 -9.01 0.52
CA ALA A 147 -10.49 -7.68 0.12
C ALA A 147 -10.37 -6.74 1.32
N ARG A 148 -11.36 -6.73 2.23
CA ARG A 148 -11.33 -5.91 3.45
C ARG A 148 -10.25 -6.35 4.42
N ALA A 149 -10.06 -7.65 4.60
CA ALA A 149 -9.01 -8.19 5.47
C ALA A 149 -7.61 -7.74 4.98
N ARG A 150 -7.30 -7.94 3.70
CA ARG A 150 -6.02 -7.52 3.09
C ARG A 150 -5.80 -6.01 3.13
N GLY A 151 -6.89 -5.23 3.15
CA GLY A 151 -6.82 -3.79 3.30
C GLY A 151 -6.26 -3.32 4.64
N ARG A 152 -6.33 -4.15 5.70
CA ARG A 152 -5.80 -3.81 7.02
C ARG A 152 -4.27 -3.91 7.09
N ASP A 153 -3.66 -4.69 6.21
CA ASP A 153 -2.21 -4.93 6.21
C ASP A 153 -1.44 -3.81 5.48
N VAL A 154 -2.12 -3.01 4.65
CA VAL A 154 -1.49 -1.95 3.85
C VAL A 154 -0.99 -0.79 4.71
N ALA A 155 -1.85 -0.28 5.61
CA ALA A 155 -1.52 0.86 6.48
C ALA A 155 -0.29 0.61 7.38
N PRO A 156 -0.22 -0.48 8.18
CA PRO A 156 0.92 -0.69 9.08
C PRO A 156 2.24 -0.89 8.33
N ALA A 157 2.24 -1.58 7.18
CA ALA A 157 3.43 -1.72 6.35
C ALA A 157 3.90 -0.38 5.77
N LEU A 158 2.96 0.49 5.35
CA LEU A 158 3.30 1.85 4.93
C LEU A 158 3.84 2.68 6.09
N ASP A 159 3.19 2.67 7.25
CA ASP A 159 3.62 3.45 8.41
C ASP A 159 5.03 3.05 8.88
N ALA A 160 5.33 1.76 8.92
CA ALA A 160 6.68 1.27 9.18
C ALA A 160 7.70 1.80 8.15
N ALA A 161 7.33 1.84 6.85
CA ALA A 161 8.19 2.42 5.81
C ALA A 161 8.41 3.92 6.04
N TRP A 162 7.37 4.67 6.41
CA TRP A 162 7.45 6.09 6.73
C TRP A 162 8.35 6.37 7.93
N VAL A 163 8.23 5.60 9.01
CA VAL A 163 9.10 5.70 10.19
C VAL A 163 10.55 5.40 9.82
N SER A 164 10.81 4.42 8.95
CA SER A 164 12.16 4.11 8.47
C SER A 164 12.78 5.29 7.71
N VAL A 165 12.03 5.92 6.80
CA VAL A 165 12.53 7.09 6.04
C VAL A 165 12.67 8.32 6.96
N ALA A 166 11.71 8.55 7.86
CA ALA A 166 11.80 9.65 8.81
C ALA A 166 13.01 9.49 9.75
N SER A 167 13.35 8.25 10.13
CA SER A 167 14.58 7.93 10.87
C SER A 167 15.84 8.28 10.06
N ASP A 168 15.84 8.01 8.76
CA ASP A 168 16.96 8.38 7.87
C ASP A 168 17.13 9.91 7.75
N VAL A 169 16.02 10.65 7.66
CA VAL A 169 16.02 12.12 7.66
C VAL A 169 16.55 12.65 9.00
N ALA A 170 16.05 12.12 10.12
CA ALA A 170 16.47 12.53 11.46
C ALA A 170 17.97 12.28 11.70
N ARG A 171 18.52 11.15 11.23
CA ARG A 171 19.95 10.84 11.35
C ARG A 171 20.87 11.73 10.53
N GLN A 172 20.35 12.36 9.48
CA GLN A 172 21.14 13.18 8.54
C GLN A 172 20.93 14.68 8.71
N THR A 173 20.00 15.09 9.57
CA THR A 173 19.73 16.50 9.84
C THR A 173 20.61 16.96 11.02
N GLU A 174 21.42 18.00 10.81
CA GLU A 174 22.34 18.53 11.84
C GLU A 174 21.60 19.31 12.95
N HIS A 175 20.42 19.84 12.64
CA HIS A 175 19.61 20.66 13.53
C HIS A 175 18.48 19.85 14.20
N PRO A 176 17.94 20.32 15.34
CA PRO A 176 16.75 19.71 15.94
C PRO A 176 15.62 19.60 14.91
N LEU A 177 15.15 18.37 14.69
CA LEU A 177 14.13 18.07 13.68
C LEU A 177 12.79 18.65 14.15
N SER A 178 12.37 19.77 13.55
CA SER A 178 11.05 20.34 13.81
C SER A 178 9.97 19.69 12.94
N THR A 179 8.72 19.74 13.39
CA THR A 179 7.56 19.22 12.65
C THR A 179 7.46 19.80 11.25
N GLY A 180 7.63 21.12 11.10
CA GLY A 180 7.59 21.79 9.80
C GLY A 180 8.76 21.40 8.88
N ALA A 181 9.96 21.19 9.44
CA ALA A 181 11.11 20.72 8.66
C ALA A 181 10.88 19.29 8.15
N LEU A 182 10.34 18.41 8.98
CA LEU A 182 10.00 17.05 8.56
C LEU A 182 8.86 17.04 7.53
N ALA A 183 7.80 17.82 7.77
CA ALA A 183 6.65 17.92 6.88
C ALA A 183 7.04 18.39 5.46
N SER A 184 7.87 19.43 5.38
CA SER A 184 8.38 19.95 4.10
C SER A 184 9.34 18.97 3.42
N THR A 185 10.22 18.32 4.17
CA THR A 185 11.17 17.34 3.63
C THR A 185 10.45 16.12 3.05
N LEU A 186 9.42 15.63 3.73
CA LEU A 186 8.66 14.43 3.37
C LEU A 186 7.40 14.71 2.54
N ARG A 187 7.09 15.98 2.26
CA ARG A 187 5.89 16.44 1.54
C ARG A 187 4.58 15.93 2.15
N ILE A 188 4.52 15.89 3.48
CA ILE A 188 3.33 15.47 4.24
C ILE A 188 2.73 16.67 4.97
N ALA A 189 1.49 16.51 5.46
CA ALA A 189 0.86 17.52 6.30
C ALA A 189 1.54 17.57 7.68
N GLU A 190 1.59 18.75 8.30
CA GLU A 190 2.18 18.94 9.64
C GLU A 190 1.62 17.98 10.70
N PRO A 191 0.30 17.71 10.80
CA PRO A 191 -0.22 16.75 11.78
C PRO A 191 0.36 15.34 11.62
N GLN A 192 0.64 14.94 10.38
CA GLN A 192 1.23 13.64 10.09
C GLN A 192 2.74 13.63 10.42
N ALA A 193 3.43 14.74 10.21
CA ALA A 193 4.83 14.88 10.63
C ALA A 193 4.96 14.85 12.16
N GLU A 194 3.99 15.43 12.88
CA GLU A 194 3.93 15.39 14.34
C GLU A 194 3.74 13.95 14.85
N GLU A 195 2.82 13.20 14.26
CA GLU A 195 2.63 11.77 14.57
C GLU A 195 3.92 10.96 14.30
N LEU A 196 4.60 11.21 13.18
CA LEU A 196 5.87 10.54 12.88
C LEU A 196 6.98 10.91 13.86
N LEU A 197 7.06 12.17 14.29
CA LEU A 197 8.01 12.60 15.32
C LEU A 197 7.75 11.92 16.66
N ALA A 198 6.48 11.83 17.07
CA ALA A 198 6.08 11.10 18.28
C ALA A 198 6.47 9.61 18.18
N LEU A 199 6.25 8.97 17.03
CA LEU A 199 6.68 7.58 16.80
C LEU A 199 8.20 7.43 16.83
N LEU A 200 8.96 8.40 16.34
CA LEU A 200 10.42 8.38 16.38
C LEU A 200 10.98 8.57 17.80
N GLU A 201 10.32 9.39 18.63
CA GLU A 201 10.65 9.58 20.04
C GLU A 201 10.45 8.27 20.82
N VAL A 202 9.31 7.59 20.61
CA VAL A 202 9.03 6.28 21.23
C VAL A 202 10.05 5.20 20.82
N ASN A 203 10.59 5.27 19.61
CA ASN A 203 11.60 4.32 19.12
C ASN A 203 13.04 4.71 19.48
N ASP A 204 13.26 5.69 20.37
CA ASP A 204 14.57 6.18 20.83
C ASP A 204 15.53 6.62 19.69
N VAL A 205 15.01 6.89 18.49
CA VAL A 205 15.84 7.29 17.33
C VAL A 205 16.21 8.77 17.42
N VAL A 206 15.37 9.59 18.06
CA VAL A 206 15.63 11.03 18.27
C VAL A 206 16.17 11.21 19.68
N ARG A 207 17.50 11.20 19.84
CA ARG A 207 18.13 11.71 21.06
C ARG A 207 17.80 13.19 21.18
N ALA A 208 17.00 13.56 22.18
CA ALA A 208 16.82 14.95 22.56
C ALA A 208 18.20 15.58 22.84
N PRO A 209 18.61 16.63 22.09
CA PRO A 209 19.86 17.33 22.36
C PRO A 209 19.66 18.18 23.61
N GLY A 210 19.84 17.57 24.80
CA GLY A 210 19.68 18.27 26.07
C GLY A 210 19.84 17.45 27.35
N SER A 211 19.81 16.11 27.32
CA SER A 211 19.95 15.29 28.54
C SER A 211 21.39 14.84 28.85
N ALA A 212 22.38 15.64 28.47
CA ALA A 212 23.74 15.50 28.97
C ALA A 212 23.81 16.03 30.41
N GLY A 213 23.19 15.33 31.36
CA GLY A 213 23.18 15.79 32.75
C GLY A 213 22.51 14.91 33.79
N GLU A 214 21.71 13.89 33.44
CA GLU A 214 21.06 13.07 34.48
C GLU A 214 21.17 11.59 34.18
N LEU A 215 22.24 11.02 34.74
CA LEU A 215 22.55 9.61 34.80
C LEU A 215 21.41 8.84 35.49
N GLY A 216 20.87 7.83 34.81
CA GLY A 216 20.56 6.57 35.47
C GLY A 216 19.10 6.36 35.89
N ARG A 217 18.19 6.24 34.92
CA ARG A 217 17.08 5.29 35.10
C ARG A 217 16.60 4.75 33.77
N ALA A 218 17.28 3.73 33.26
CA ALA A 218 16.62 2.80 32.34
C ALA A 218 15.39 2.23 33.09
N PRO A 219 14.16 2.41 32.60
CA PRO A 219 12.99 1.76 33.20
C PRO A 219 13.14 0.25 32.99
N LYS A 220 13.66 -0.43 34.02
CA LYS A 220 13.67 -1.89 34.10
C LYS A 220 12.21 -2.32 34.27
N VAL A 221 11.50 -2.51 33.16
CA VAL A 221 10.19 -3.14 33.16
C VAL A 221 10.41 -4.57 33.66
N ARG A 222 10.09 -4.80 34.94
CA ARG A 222 10.12 -6.12 35.55
C ARG A 222 8.91 -6.87 35.01
N ILE A 223 9.11 -7.68 33.98
CA ILE A 223 8.11 -8.68 33.57
C ILE A 223 8.00 -9.65 34.75
N GLY A 224 6.92 -9.54 35.52
CA GLY A 224 6.61 -10.49 36.58
C GLY A 224 6.43 -11.89 35.97
N PRO A 225 6.86 -12.96 36.65
CA PRO A 225 6.58 -14.32 36.19
C PRO A 225 5.07 -14.48 36.03
N ALA A 226 4.64 -14.88 34.84
CA ALA A 226 3.25 -15.14 34.53
C ALA A 226 2.67 -16.13 35.55
N ALA A 227 1.54 -15.78 36.16
CA ALA A 227 0.82 -16.68 37.03
C ALA A 227 0.40 -17.93 36.23
N PRO A 228 0.65 -19.14 36.72
CA PRO A 228 0.19 -20.36 36.07
C PRO A 228 -1.31 -20.48 36.33
N GLY A 229 -2.16 -20.13 35.36
CA GLY A 229 -3.60 -20.28 35.56
C GLY A 229 -4.56 -19.82 34.46
N GLU A 230 -4.12 -19.05 33.46
CA GLU A 230 -5.03 -18.63 32.39
C GLU A 230 -4.77 -19.43 31.11
N THR A 231 -5.50 -20.53 30.98
CA THR A 231 -5.73 -21.21 29.70
C THR A 231 -6.49 -20.26 28.78
N PHE A 232 -5.76 -19.41 28.06
CA PHE A 232 -6.31 -18.69 26.93
C PHE A 232 -6.70 -19.70 25.86
N ALA A 233 -7.98 -19.65 25.47
CA ALA A 233 -8.60 -20.48 24.46
C ALA A 233 -7.73 -20.64 23.20
N GLU A 234 -7.09 -21.80 23.10
CA GLU A 234 -6.27 -22.29 21.99
C GLU A 234 -7.14 -22.72 20.77
N GLY A 235 -8.35 -22.19 20.65
CA GLY A 235 -9.33 -22.56 19.62
C GLY A 235 -9.30 -21.69 18.36
N GLY A 236 -8.65 -20.51 18.40
CA GLY A 236 -8.65 -19.56 17.27
C GLY A 236 -7.43 -19.64 16.34
N ALA A 237 -6.27 -20.02 16.87
CA ALA A 237 -5.02 -20.05 16.10
C ALA A 237 -4.85 -21.33 15.25
N SER A 238 -5.44 -22.45 15.69
CA SER A 238 -5.37 -23.73 14.97
C SER A 238 -6.15 -23.74 13.65
N ALA A 239 -7.23 -22.95 13.53
CA ALA A 239 -8.02 -22.90 12.30
C ALA A 239 -7.34 -22.11 11.17
N LEU A 240 -6.55 -21.09 11.50
CA LEU A 240 -5.83 -20.28 10.51
C LEU A 240 -4.51 -20.93 10.08
N ALA A 241 -3.84 -21.65 10.99
CA ALA A 241 -2.62 -22.41 10.65
C ALA A 241 -2.90 -23.60 9.71
N ALA A 242 -4.04 -24.28 9.89
CA ALA A 242 -4.44 -25.39 9.01
C ALA A 242 -4.84 -24.95 7.59
N GLU A 243 -5.37 -23.72 7.42
CA GLU A 243 -5.64 -23.16 6.08
C GLU A 243 -4.35 -22.69 5.36
N GLU A 244 -3.30 -22.30 6.09
CA GLU A 244 -2.02 -21.86 5.52
C GLU A 244 -1.20 -23.05 4.97
N GLU A 245 -1.25 -24.22 5.61
CA GLU A 245 -0.58 -25.44 5.15
C GLU A 245 -1.21 -26.02 3.87
N ALA A 246 -2.53 -25.88 3.68
CA ALA A 246 -3.22 -26.33 2.47
C ALA A 246 -2.91 -25.45 1.24
N LEU A 247 -2.56 -24.17 1.45
CA LEU A 247 -2.18 -23.24 0.37
C LEU A 247 -0.71 -23.41 -0.04
N ALA A 248 0.20 -23.67 0.90
CA ALA A 248 1.61 -23.93 0.59
C ALA A 248 1.81 -25.21 -0.24
N ALA A 249 0.93 -26.21 -0.09
CA ALA A 249 0.96 -27.44 -0.90
C ALA A 249 0.45 -27.24 -2.34
N GLY A 250 -0.31 -26.18 -2.62
CA GLY A 250 -0.86 -25.89 -3.95
C GLY A 250 0.02 -25.00 -4.85
N GLU A 251 0.98 -24.27 -4.29
CA GLU A 251 1.78 -23.26 -5.01
C GLU A 251 3.09 -23.83 -5.62
N ILE A 252 3.33 -25.15 -5.53
CA ILE A 252 4.55 -25.79 -6.06
C ILE A 252 4.42 -26.15 -7.57
N ALA A 253 3.27 -25.93 -8.21
CA ALA A 253 3.03 -26.45 -9.56
C ALA A 253 2.53 -25.43 -10.61
N GLU A 254 3.13 -24.24 -10.71
CA GLU A 254 3.11 -23.51 -11.98
C GLU A 254 4.49 -22.89 -12.29
N PRO A 255 5.25 -23.43 -13.26
CA PRO A 255 6.48 -22.79 -13.73
C PRO A 255 6.10 -21.49 -14.43
N SER A 256 6.45 -20.37 -13.79
CA SER A 256 6.31 -19.03 -14.37
C SER A 256 7.06 -18.97 -15.71
N PRO A 257 6.43 -18.53 -16.82
CA PRO A 257 7.13 -18.39 -18.09
C PRO A 257 8.19 -17.29 -17.95
N GLN A 258 9.46 -17.69 -17.90
CA GLN A 258 10.60 -16.79 -18.00
C GLN A 258 10.45 -15.93 -19.26
N ARG A 259 10.08 -14.67 -19.06
CA ARG A 259 10.12 -13.64 -20.09
C ARG A 259 11.58 -13.29 -20.33
N THR A 260 12.25 -14.04 -21.20
CA THR A 260 13.59 -13.69 -21.66
C THR A 260 13.51 -12.36 -22.40
N ALA A 261 14.07 -11.31 -21.80
CA ALA A 261 14.32 -10.05 -22.49
C ALA A 261 15.31 -10.33 -23.61
N HIS A 262 14.82 -10.35 -24.85
CA HIS A 262 15.66 -10.38 -26.04
C HIS A 262 16.42 -9.05 -26.10
N VAL A 263 17.65 -9.06 -25.60
CA VAL A 263 18.61 -7.98 -25.81
C VAL A 263 19.11 -8.10 -27.24
N ASP A 264 18.83 -7.10 -28.07
CA ASP A 264 19.32 -6.99 -29.44
C ASP A 264 20.81 -6.59 -29.40
N PRO A 265 21.74 -7.45 -29.85
CA PRO A 265 23.18 -7.18 -29.75
C PRO A 265 23.69 -6.19 -30.81
N THR A 266 22.85 -5.67 -31.71
CA THR A 266 23.32 -4.86 -32.85
C THR A 266 23.43 -3.35 -32.60
N LYS A 267 23.19 -2.87 -31.38
CA LYS A 267 23.50 -1.48 -30.99
C LYS A 267 24.82 -1.41 -30.22
N ARG A 268 25.92 -1.35 -30.95
CA ARG A 268 27.20 -0.79 -30.47
C ARG A 268 27.75 0.17 -31.50
#